data_AF-A0A061I3T2-F1
#
_entry.id   AF-A0A061I3T2-F1
#
_cell.length_a   1.000
_cell.length_b   1.000
_cell.length_c   1.000
_cell.angle_alpha   90.00
_cell.angle_beta   90.00
_cell.angle_gamma   90.00
#
_symmetry.space_group_name_H-M   'P 1'
#
loop_
_entity.id
_entity.type
_entity.pdbx_description
1 polymer ?
#
loop_
_entity_poly.entity_id
_entity_poly.type
_entity_poly.pdbx_seq_one_letter_code
_entity_poly.pdbx_strand_id
1 'polypeptide(L)'
;LLDVDPNDQEEDGANIDLDSQRKGKCAVIKTSTRQTYFLPVIGLVDAEKLKPGDLVGVNKDSYLILETLPTEYDSRVKAMEVDERPTEQYSDIGGLDKQIQECVR
;
A
#
# COMPACT_ATOMS: atom_id res chain seq x y z
N LEU A 1 12.08 2.32 2.26
CA LEU A 1 12.76 3.63 2.21
C LEU A 1 14.23 3.39 1.92
N LEU A 2 14.82 4.17 1.02
CA LEU A 2 16.26 4.15 0.77
C LEU A 2 16.85 5.46 1.29
N ASP A 3 17.93 5.36 2.06
CA ASP A 3 18.75 6.50 2.45
C ASP A 3 19.89 6.61 1.45
N VAL A 4 20.02 7.77 0.79
CA VAL A 4 21.11 8.07 -0.13
C VAL A 4 22.11 8.97 0.59
N ASP A 5 23.32 8.47 0.80
CA ASP A 5 24.44 9.29 1.28
C ASP A 5 25.06 10.04 0.09
N PRO A 6 25.19 11.38 0.16
CA PRO A 6 25.87 12.14 -0.88
C PRO A 6 27.39 12.03 -0.64
N ASN A 7 28.03 11.07 -1.31
CA ASN A 7 29.43 11.20 -1.72
C ASN A 7 29.76 10.08 -2.72
N ASP A 8 29.88 10.47 -3.99
CA ASP A 8 30.95 10.03 -4.90
C ASP A 8 30.69 10.55 -6.34
N GLN A 9 30.55 11.87 -6.53
CA GLN A 9 30.75 12.53 -7.84
C GLN A 9 31.28 13.96 -7.62
N GLU A 10 32.60 14.11 -7.46
CA GLU A 10 33.27 15.32 -7.91
C GLU A 10 33.39 15.26 -9.44
N GLU A 11 33.13 16.40 -10.10
CA GLU A 11 33.16 16.66 -11.55
C GLU A 11 31.91 16.26 -12.37
N ASP A 12 30.89 17.12 -12.35
CA ASP A 12 30.29 17.57 -13.62
C ASP A 12 29.67 18.97 -13.51
N GLY A 13 29.89 19.77 -14.54
CA GLY A 13 29.55 21.19 -14.57
C GLY A 13 28.06 21.49 -14.68
N ALA A 14 27.69 22.66 -14.17
CA ALA A 14 26.40 23.35 -14.32
C ALA A 14 25.16 22.69 -13.68
N ASN A 15 24.85 23.20 -12.48
CA ASN A 15 23.56 23.13 -11.78
C ASN A 15 23.11 21.73 -11.32
N ILE A 16 23.76 21.26 -10.26
CA ILE A 16 23.29 20.10 -9.48
C ILE A 16 21.92 20.48 -8.89
N ASP A 17 20.88 19.73 -9.25
CA ASP A 17 19.52 19.87 -8.70
C ASP A 17 19.57 20.01 -7.17
N LEU A 18 18.96 21.07 -6.61
CA LEU A 18 18.91 21.31 -5.16
C LEU A 18 18.30 20.12 -4.38
N ASP A 19 17.57 19.23 -5.05
CA ASP A 19 17.02 18.01 -4.47
C ASP A 19 18.04 16.88 -4.30
N SER A 20 19.14 16.88 -5.07
CA SER A 20 20.24 15.90 -4.92
C SER A 20 21.11 16.16 -3.69
N GLN A 21 21.04 17.37 -3.11
CA GLN A 21 21.80 17.74 -1.91
C GLN A 21 21.03 17.53 -0.60
N ARG A 22 19.73 17.20 -0.65
CA ARG A 22 18.95 16.98 0.56
C ARG A 22 19.17 15.55 1.04
N LYS A 23 19.75 15.40 2.24
CA LYS A 23 19.59 14.18 3.05
C LYS A 23 18.11 14.01 3.37
N GLY A 24 17.42 13.36 2.44
CA GLY A 24 15.97 13.22 2.43
C GLY A 24 15.59 11.77 2.19
N LYS A 25 14.42 11.41 2.70
CA LYS A 25 13.84 10.09 2.50
C LYS A 25 13.43 9.97 1.02
N CYS A 26 14.12 9.13 0.25
CA CYS A 26 13.82 8.89 -1.16
C CYS A 26 12.77 7.78 -1.33
N ALA A 27 11.96 7.87 -2.38
CA ALA A 27 10.94 6.88 -2.71
C ALA A 27 11.10 6.35 -4.14
N VAL A 28 10.97 5.03 -4.29
CA VAL A 28 10.85 4.37 -5.60
C VAL A 28 9.39 3.98 -5.77
N ILE A 29 8.77 4.44 -6.85
CA ILE A 29 7.39 4.11 -7.17
C ILE A 29 7.34 3.24 -8.42
N LYS A 30 6.41 2.29 -8.42
CA LYS A 30 6.05 1.50 -9.60
C LYS A 30 4.64 1.90 -10.01
N THR A 31 4.51 2.53 -11.17
CA THR A 31 3.21 2.94 -11.69
C THR A 31 2.46 1.74 -12.24
N SER A 32 1.13 1.87 -12.36
CA SER A 32 0.27 0.87 -13.00
C SER A 32 0.62 0.62 -14.46
N THR A 33 1.33 1.56 -15.10
CA THR A 33 1.90 1.41 -16.46
C THR A 33 3.18 0.56 -16.48
N ARG A 34 3.54 -0.10 -15.36
CA ARG A 34 4.74 -0.94 -15.18
C ARG A 34 6.06 -0.18 -15.32
N GLN A 35 6.04 1.14 -15.20
CA GLN A 35 7.23 1.97 -15.19
C GLN A 35 7.66 2.22 -13.74
N THR A 36 8.97 2.26 -13.52
CA THR A 36 9.56 2.56 -12.21
C THR A 36 10.20 3.94 -12.27
N TYR A 37 9.83 4.80 -11.34
CA TYR A 37 10.38 6.15 -11.20
C TYR A 37 11.05 6.30 -9.83
N PHE A 38 12.17 7.01 -9.82
CA PHE A 38 12.87 7.41 -8.60
C PHE A 38 12.50 8.85 -8.28
N LEU A 39 11.96 9.07 -7.07
CA LEU A 39 11.64 10.41 -6.56
C LEU A 39 12.56 10.73 -5.36
N PRO A 40 13.43 11.76 -5.49
CA PRO A 40 14.21 12.25 -4.36
C PRO A 40 13.33 13.02 -3.36
N VAL A 41 12.20 13.56 -3.81
CA VAL A 41 11.23 14.29 -2.98
C VAL A 41 9.94 13.50 -2.85
N ILE A 42 9.64 13.09 -1.63
CA ILE A 42 8.32 12.63 -1.22
C ILE A 42 7.36 13.82 -1.31
N GLY A 43 6.19 13.61 -1.92
CA GLY A 43 5.25 14.68 -2.23
C GLY A 43 4.56 15.30 -1.01
N LEU A 44 3.22 15.30 -1.02
CA LEU A 44 2.42 15.87 0.07
C LEU A 44 2.28 14.92 1.28
N VAL A 45 2.79 13.70 1.18
CA VAL A 45 2.65 12.65 2.19
C VAL A 45 3.95 12.47 2.98
N ASP A 46 3.82 12.35 4.30
CA ASP A 46 4.95 12.05 5.19
C ASP A 46 5.56 10.68 4.89
N ALA A 47 6.88 10.63 4.70
CA ALA A 47 7.58 9.37 4.46
C ALA A 47 7.55 8.38 5.63
N GLU A 48 7.19 8.82 6.84
CA GLU A 48 7.06 7.94 8.00
C GLU A 48 5.80 7.06 7.94
N LYS A 49 4.78 7.51 7.21
CA LYS A 49 3.53 6.77 7.02
C LYS A 49 3.60 5.79 5.85
N LEU A 50 4.57 5.98 4.95
CA LEU A 50 4.73 5.17 3.76
C LEU A 50 5.57 3.92 4.08
N LYS A 51 4.96 2.74 3.92
CA LYS A 51 5.68 1.46 3.95
C LYS A 51 5.81 0.88 2.53
N PRO A 52 6.85 0.06 2.28
CA PRO A 52 6.96 -0.65 1.02
C PRO A 52 5.71 -1.50 0.75
N GLY A 53 5.14 -1.38 -0.45
CA GLY A 53 3.92 -2.10 -0.86
C GLY A 53 2.61 -1.34 -0.61
N ASP A 54 2.66 -0.12 -0.08
CA ASP A 54 1.49 0.74 0.00
C ASP A 54 1.01 1.18 -1.39
N LEU A 55 -0.32 1.27 -1.52
CA LEU A 55 -0.97 1.91 -2.64
C LEU A 55 -0.94 3.43 -2.43
N VAL A 56 -0.42 4.16 -3.41
CA VAL A 56 -0.32 5.61 -3.37
C VAL A 56 -0.90 6.22 -4.64
N GLY A 57 -1.59 7.35 -4.48
CA GLY A 57 -2.02 8.19 -5.59
C GLY A 57 -0.85 9.02 -6.08
N VAL A 58 -0.54 8.91 -7.38
CA VAL A 58 0.53 9.64 -8.05
C VAL A 58 -0.05 10.56 -9.13
N ASN A 59 0.56 11.73 -9.33
CA ASN A 59 0.21 12.60 -10.45
C ASN A 59 0.66 12.00 -11.80
N LYS A 60 -0.10 12.20 -12.87
CA LYS A 60 0.19 11.63 -14.20
C LYS A 60 1.40 12.26 -14.89
N ASP A 61 1.64 13.55 -14.67
CA ASP A 61 2.67 14.30 -15.39
C ASP A 61 3.95 14.47 -14.55
N SER A 62 3.79 14.72 -13.24
CA SER A 62 4.92 14.95 -12.31
C SER A 62 5.28 13.75 -11.44
N TYR A 63 4.48 12.67 -11.47
CA TYR A 63 4.70 11.44 -10.68
C TYR A 63 4.83 11.63 -9.16
N LEU A 64 4.44 12.80 -8.65
CA LEU A 64 4.52 13.18 -7.25
C LEU A 64 3.41 12.49 -6.44
N ILE A 65 3.75 11.99 -5.24
CA ILE A 65 2.82 11.29 -4.35
C ILE A 65 1.86 12.30 -3.71
N LEU A 66 0.56 12.16 -4.00
CA LEU A 66 -0.49 13.06 -3.52
C LEU A 66 -1.15 12.54 -2.25
N GLU A 67 -1.54 11.26 -2.25
CA GLU A 67 -2.26 10.63 -1.14
C GLU A 67 -1.89 9.16 -0.99
N THR A 68 -2.08 8.62 0.21
CA THR A 68 -2.01 7.18 0.45
C THR A 68 -3.41 6.60 0.28
N LEU A 69 -3.55 5.65 -0.64
CA LEU A 69 -4.80 4.96 -0.89
C LEU A 69 -4.94 3.77 0.09
N PRO A 70 -6.16 3.44 0.53
CA PRO A 70 -6.39 2.25 1.32
C PRO A 70 -6.00 1.01 0.52
N THR A 71 -5.55 -0.03 1.22
CA THR A 71 -5.17 -1.30 0.59
C THR A 71 -6.38 -1.89 -0.13
N GLU A 72 -6.25 -2.10 -1.44
CA GLU A 72 -7.31 -2.71 -2.23
C GLU A 72 -7.33 -4.23 -1.99
N TYR A 73 -8.47 -4.73 -1.52
CA TYR A 73 -8.73 -6.17 -1.41
C TYR A 73 -9.45 -6.67 -2.66
N ASP A 74 -9.14 -7.91 -3.06
CA ASP A 74 -9.79 -8.59 -4.18
C ASP A 74 -11.32 -8.64 -3.95
N SER A 75 -12.08 -8.37 -5.01
CA SER A 75 -13.54 -8.46 -5.02
C SER A 75 -14.10 -9.77 -4.44
N ARG A 76 -13.40 -10.90 -4.61
CA ARG A 76 -13.78 -12.20 -4.06
C ARG A 76 -13.63 -12.27 -2.55
N VAL A 77 -12.64 -11.57 -1.99
CA VAL A 77 -12.45 -11.48 -0.54
C VAL A 77 -13.48 -10.52 0.07
N LYS A 78 -13.80 -9.43 -0.63
CA LYS A 78 -14.90 -8.53 -0.22
C LYS A 78 -16.25 -9.25 -0.23
N ALA A 79 -16.49 -10.17 -1.17
CA ALA A 79 -17.70 -11.00 -1.18
C ALA A 79 -17.75 -12.09 -0.10
N MET A 80 -16.62 -12.36 0.58
CA MET A 80 -16.55 -13.24 1.73
C MET A 80 -16.68 -12.48 3.06
N GLU A 81 -16.82 -11.15 3.01
CA GLU A 81 -17.15 -10.36 4.18
C GLU A 81 -18.56 -10.75 4.65
N VAL A 82 -18.68 -11.10 5.92
CA VAL A 82 -19.97 -11.50 6.50
C VAL A 82 -20.75 -10.22 6.77
N ASP A 83 -21.60 -9.83 5.80
CA ASP A 83 -22.44 -8.64 5.91
C ASP A 83 -23.49 -8.78 7.04
N GLU A 84 -24.01 -9.99 7.25
CA GLU A 84 -25.07 -10.24 8.22
C GLU A 84 -24.86 -11.57 8.94
N ARG A 85 -24.99 -11.56 10.28
CA ARG A 85 -24.98 -12.80 11.08
C ARG A 85 -26.28 -13.55 10.77
N PRO A 86 -26.23 -14.82 10.32
CA PRO A 86 -27.44 -15.59 10.11
C PRO A 86 -28.23 -15.67 11.42
N THR A 87 -29.53 -15.36 11.35
CA THR A 87 -30.45 -15.39 12.50
C THR A 87 -31.02 -16.77 12.78
N GLU A 88 -30.63 -17.78 12.00
CA GLU A 88 -31.10 -19.16 12.16
C GLU A 88 -30.62 -19.73 13.49
N GLN A 89 -31.57 -20.25 14.26
CA GLN A 89 -31.27 -20.90 15.53
C GLN A 89 -31.15 -22.41 15.30
N TYR A 90 -30.33 -23.10 16.10
CA TYR A 90 -30.17 -24.56 16.03
C TYR A 90 -31.48 -25.33 16.21
N SER A 91 -32.55 -24.70 16.72
CA SER A 91 -33.91 -25.25 16.78
C SER A 91 -34.58 -25.41 15.41
N ASP A 92 -34.14 -24.68 14.39
CA ASP A 92 -34.70 -24.69 13.04
C ASP A 92 -34.00 -25.72 12.12
N ILE A 93 -32.91 -26.34 12.60
CA ILE A 93 -32.12 -27.35 11.87
C ILE A 93 -32.55 -28.75 12.31
N GLY A 94 -33.55 -29.32 11.63
CA GLY A 94 -34.08 -30.65 11.94
C GLY A 94 -33.20 -31.81 11.45
N GLY A 95 -32.99 -32.83 12.29
CA GLY A 95 -32.44 -34.15 11.88
C GLY A 95 -30.92 -34.26 11.85
N LEU A 96 -30.19 -33.19 12.21
CA LEU A 96 -28.72 -33.14 12.28
C LEU A 96 -28.17 -33.11 13.71
N ASP A 97 -28.97 -33.48 14.71
CA ASP A 97 -28.62 -33.43 16.15
C ASP A 97 -27.29 -34.14 16.47
N LYS A 98 -26.99 -35.26 15.81
CA LYS A 98 -25.72 -35.98 15.97
C LYS A 98 -24.51 -35.16 15.51
N GLN A 99 -24.60 -34.51 14.34
CA GLN A 99 -23.49 -33.67 13.84
C GLN A 99 -23.34 -32.38 14.64
N ILE A 100 -24.45 -31.79 15.12
CA ILE A 100 -24.39 -30.59 15.98
C ILE A 100 -23.66 -30.93 17.29
N GLN A 101 -23.95 -32.09 17.89
CA GLN A 101 -23.30 -32.53 19.13
C GLN A 101 -21.80 -32.85 18.95
N GLU A 102 -21.37 -33.30 17.77
CA GLU A 102 -19.96 -33.51 17.44
C GLU A 102 -19.21 -32.21 17.11
N CYS A 103 -19.86 -31.22 16.50
CA CYS A 103 -19.22 -29.97 16.10
C CYS A 103 -19.01 -28.98 17.27
N VAL A 104 -19.83 -29.10 18.32
CA VAL A 104 -19.78 -28.24 19.52
C VAL A 104 -18.84 -28.80 20.60
N ARG A 105 -18.39 -30.06 20.48
CA ARG A 105 -17.44 -30.69 21.40
C ARG A 105 -16.00 -30.40 21.04
#